data_AF-A0A4Q9KM15-F1
#
_entry.id   AF-A0A4Q9KM15-F1
#
_cell.length_a   1.000
_cell.length_b   1.000
_cell.length_c   1.000
_cell.angle_alpha   90.00
_cell.angle_beta   90.00
_cell.angle_gamma   90.00
#
_symmetry.space_group_name_H-M   'P 1'
#
loop_
_entity.id
_entity.type
_entity.pdbx_description
1 polymer ?
#
loop_
_entity_poly.entity_id
_entity_poly.type
_entity_poly.pdbx_seq_one_letter_code
_entity_poly.pdbx_strand_id
1 'polypeptide(L)'
;MQLVDVWGWTCAVVGSFISLPQVLRLLRAHTSAGISLLMWQLSCAASVAWVFHGLRGGWWNITIPNALIVVTGVLIMNMVISDRHLDPVRTWGLVAAVAAALVAVEYLTTPALFGAAVLIPLAIGMLGQTRDLLRAPNLGGVSGVYLGLVALIQYMWLSWGVAVGDVSIVICATVLGVISGFNLVWFVLRDRGRVAARPRLATAGVA
;
A
#
# COMPACT_ATOMS: atom_id res chain seq x y z
N MET A 1 14.85 -20.16 -16.48
CA MET A 1 14.36 -19.07 -15.60
C MET A 1 15.53 -18.66 -14.73
N GLN A 2 15.93 -17.40 -14.75
CA GLN A 2 17.04 -16.92 -13.91
C GLN A 2 16.57 -16.81 -12.45
N LEU A 3 17.51 -16.87 -11.49
CA LEU A 3 17.18 -16.78 -10.06
C LEU A 3 16.38 -15.51 -9.72
N VAL A 4 16.68 -14.41 -10.42
CA VAL A 4 15.98 -13.12 -10.26
C VAL A 4 14.52 -13.18 -10.70
N ASP A 5 14.18 -13.97 -11.70
CA ASP A 5 12.79 -14.15 -12.16
C ASP A 5 11.98 -14.92 -11.11
N VAL A 6 12.55 -16.02 -10.60
CA VAL A 6 11.94 -16.83 -9.54
C VAL A 6 11.75 -15.99 -8.28
N TRP A 7 12.74 -15.17 -7.94
CA TRP A 7 12.65 -14.26 -6.81
C TRP A 7 11.55 -13.21 -7.00
N GLY A 8 11.44 -12.61 -8.19
CA GLY A 8 10.39 -11.66 -8.51
C GLY A 8 8.99 -12.24 -8.37
N TRP A 9 8.79 -13.47 -8.85
CA TRP A 9 7.54 -14.20 -8.66
C TRP A 9 7.29 -14.58 -7.20
N THR A 10 8.33 -14.92 -6.45
CA THR A 10 8.22 -15.16 -5.00
C THR A 10 7.74 -13.90 -4.27
N CYS A 11 8.29 -12.72 -4.62
CA CYS A 11 7.81 -11.43 -4.11
C CYS A 11 6.33 -11.23 -4.43
N ALA A 12 5.93 -11.42 -5.68
CA ALA A 12 4.54 -11.27 -6.12
C ALA A 12 3.58 -12.16 -5.32
N VAL A 13 3.90 -13.45 -5.19
CA VAL A 13 3.05 -14.44 -4.49
C VAL A 13 2.90 -14.07 -3.01
N VAL A 14 4.01 -13.78 -2.32
CA VAL A 14 3.98 -13.38 -0.91
C VAL A 14 3.15 -12.10 -0.74
N GLY A 15 3.35 -11.11 -1.60
CA GLY A 15 2.59 -9.86 -1.59
C GLY A 15 1.07 -10.06 -1.77
N SER A 16 0.67 -10.95 -2.69
CA SER A 16 -0.75 -11.23 -2.94
C SER A 16 -1.44 -11.92 -1.76
N PHE A 17 -0.76 -12.81 -1.05
CA PHE A 17 -1.35 -13.51 0.10
C PHE A 17 -1.63 -12.59 1.29
N ILE A 18 -0.88 -11.48 1.44
CA ILE A 18 -1.10 -10.50 2.52
C ILE A 18 -2.47 -9.82 2.38
N SER A 19 -2.93 -9.59 1.15
CA SER A 19 -4.19 -8.88 0.86
C SER A 19 -5.44 -9.77 0.95
N LEU A 20 -5.27 -11.09 0.83
CA LEU A 20 -6.37 -12.06 0.72
C LEU A 20 -7.32 -12.09 1.94
N PRO A 21 -6.85 -12.05 3.21
CA PRO A 21 -7.74 -12.10 4.37
C PRO A 21 -8.75 -10.95 4.41
N GLN A 22 -8.35 -9.78 3.92
CA GLN A 22 -9.21 -8.59 3.93
C GLN A 22 -10.35 -8.69 2.92
N VAL A 23 -10.07 -9.26 1.74
CA VAL A 23 -11.07 -9.59 0.73
C VAL A 23 -12.09 -10.57 1.29
N LEU A 24 -11.60 -11.66 1.89
CA LEU A 24 -12.45 -12.70 2.49
C LEU A 24 -13.32 -12.14 3.62
N ARG A 25 -12.78 -11.23 4.45
CA ARG A 25 -13.55 -10.57 5.50
C ARG A 25 -14.70 -9.74 4.92
N LEU A 26 -14.44 -8.94 3.89
CA LEU A 26 -15.46 -8.08 3.29
C LEU A 26 -16.58 -8.91 2.64
N LEU A 27 -16.20 -9.96 1.92
CA LEU A 27 -17.15 -10.88 1.28
C LEU A 27 -18.05 -11.61 2.31
N ARG A 28 -17.54 -11.89 3.52
CA ARG A 28 -18.32 -12.54 4.58
C ARG A 28 -19.16 -11.58 5.41
N ALA A 29 -18.63 -10.39 5.70
CA ALA A 29 -19.25 -9.45 6.63
C ALA A 29 -20.34 -8.58 5.99
N HIS A 30 -20.34 -8.45 4.66
CA HIS A 30 -21.30 -7.63 3.90
C HIS A 30 -21.47 -6.18 4.40
N THR A 31 -20.45 -5.64 5.07
CA THR A 31 -20.41 -4.25 5.53
C THR A 31 -19.05 -3.63 5.25
N SER A 32 -19.04 -2.36 4.87
CA SER A 32 -17.82 -1.58 4.66
C SER A 32 -17.34 -0.86 5.93
N ALA A 33 -17.94 -1.11 7.09
CA ALA A 33 -17.54 -0.49 8.35
C ALA A 33 -16.04 -0.73 8.65
N GLY A 34 -15.32 0.34 8.99
CA GLY A 34 -13.87 0.29 9.26
C GLY A 34 -12.96 0.20 8.03
N ILE A 35 -13.52 0.31 6.81
CA ILE A 35 -12.72 0.37 5.57
C ILE A 35 -12.45 1.83 5.17
N SER A 36 -11.18 2.17 4.95
CA SER A 36 -10.78 3.47 4.42
C SER A 36 -10.97 3.52 2.91
N LEU A 37 -12.01 4.23 2.44
CA LEU A 37 -12.28 4.41 1.01
C LEU A 37 -11.09 5.06 0.30
N LEU A 38 -10.53 6.12 0.88
CA LEU A 38 -9.40 6.84 0.31
C LEU A 38 -8.18 5.94 0.14
N MET A 39 -7.88 5.08 1.13
CA MET A 39 -6.76 4.13 1.03
C MET A 39 -6.95 3.18 -0.16
N TRP A 40 -8.15 2.66 -0.37
CA TRP A 40 -8.44 1.77 -1.50
C TRP A 40 -8.40 2.52 -2.84
N GLN A 41 -8.92 3.75 -2.91
CA GLN A 41 -8.82 4.58 -4.11
C GLN A 41 -7.36 4.80 -4.54
N LEU A 42 -6.52 5.20 -3.59
CA LEU A 42 -5.10 5.47 -3.82
C LEU A 42 -4.32 4.18 -4.14
N SER A 43 -4.64 3.07 -3.48
CA SER A 43 -4.03 1.77 -3.76
C SER A 43 -4.39 1.25 -5.15
N CYS A 44 -5.65 1.39 -5.56
CA CYS A 44 -6.10 1.06 -6.92
C CYS A 44 -5.36 1.90 -7.95
N ALA A 45 -5.30 3.22 -7.75
CA ALA A 45 -4.62 4.13 -8.68
C ALA A 45 -3.13 3.82 -8.83
N ALA A 46 -2.44 3.57 -7.70
CA ALA A 46 -1.04 3.16 -7.71
C ALA A 46 -0.85 1.80 -8.40
N SER A 47 -1.74 0.84 -8.17
CA SER A 47 -1.67 -0.49 -8.79
C SER A 47 -1.87 -0.43 -10.30
N VAL A 48 -2.78 0.42 -10.80
CA VAL A 48 -2.89 0.69 -12.24
C VAL A 48 -1.57 1.22 -12.78
N ALA A 49 -0.95 2.17 -12.10
CA ALA A 49 0.33 2.73 -12.54
C ALA A 49 1.45 1.66 -12.55
N TRP A 50 1.49 0.78 -11.56
CA TRP A 50 2.42 -0.36 -11.53
C TRP A 50 2.16 -1.39 -12.63
N VAL A 51 0.91 -1.60 -13.07
CA VAL A 51 0.61 -2.44 -14.25
C VAL A 51 1.29 -1.86 -15.49
N PHE A 52 1.14 -0.56 -15.73
CA PHE A 52 1.76 0.10 -16.87
C PHE A 52 3.29 0.10 -16.79
N HIS A 53 3.84 0.33 -15.60
CA HIS A 53 5.27 0.24 -15.36
C HIS A 53 5.82 -1.17 -15.67
N GLY A 54 5.14 -2.21 -15.16
CA GLY A 54 5.50 -3.61 -15.45
C GLY A 54 5.40 -3.94 -16.94
N LEU A 55 4.37 -3.46 -17.64
CA LEU A 55 4.25 -3.62 -19.09
C LEU A 55 5.39 -2.92 -19.85
N ARG A 56 5.75 -1.69 -19.45
CA ARG A 56 6.84 -0.93 -20.06
C ARG A 56 8.20 -1.59 -19.84
N GLY A 57 8.44 -2.14 -18.65
CA GLY A 57 9.67 -2.84 -18.30
C GLY A 57 9.75 -4.31 -18.74
N GLY A 58 8.63 -4.90 -19.22
CA GLY A 58 8.56 -6.33 -19.52
C GLY A 58 8.47 -7.24 -18.29
N TRP A 59 8.16 -6.68 -17.12
CA TRP A 59 8.16 -7.36 -15.83
C TRP A 59 6.78 -7.94 -15.47
N TRP A 60 6.49 -9.14 -15.97
CA TRP A 60 5.20 -9.81 -15.72
C TRP A 60 4.94 -10.11 -14.24
N ASN A 61 5.99 -10.31 -13.45
CA ASN A 61 5.92 -10.46 -12.00
C ASN A 61 5.49 -9.18 -11.28
N ILE A 62 5.49 -8.01 -11.94
CA ILE A 62 4.87 -6.76 -11.44
C ILE A 62 3.47 -6.61 -12.03
N THR A 63 3.34 -6.78 -13.34
CA THR A 63 2.09 -6.55 -14.07
C THR A 63 0.94 -7.39 -13.54
N ILE A 64 1.14 -8.71 -13.42
CA ILE A 64 0.09 -9.65 -13.05
C ILE A 64 -0.44 -9.42 -11.63
N PRO A 65 0.40 -9.38 -10.56
CA PRO A 65 -0.12 -9.17 -9.21
C PRO A 65 -0.78 -7.80 -9.06
N ASN A 66 -0.27 -6.74 -9.71
CA ASN A 66 -0.91 -5.43 -9.64
C ASN A 66 -2.25 -5.40 -10.39
N ALA A 67 -2.37 -6.10 -11.53
CA ALA A 67 -3.65 -6.24 -12.22
C ALA A 67 -4.68 -6.98 -11.34
N LEU A 68 -4.27 -8.03 -10.63
CA LEU A 68 -5.12 -8.74 -9.67
C LEU A 68 -5.53 -7.83 -8.50
N ILE A 69 -4.63 -6.99 -8.00
CA ILE A 69 -4.95 -5.98 -6.97
C ILE A 69 -5.96 -4.96 -7.51
N VAL A 70 -5.84 -4.51 -8.75
CA VAL A 70 -6.82 -3.61 -9.38
C VAL A 70 -8.20 -4.27 -9.43
N VAL A 71 -8.29 -5.51 -9.93
CA VAL A 71 -9.57 -6.26 -9.99
C VAL A 71 -10.18 -6.38 -8.59
N THR A 72 -9.39 -6.79 -7.61
CA THR A 72 -9.82 -6.92 -6.21
C THR A 72 -10.28 -5.59 -5.64
N GLY A 73 -9.53 -4.52 -5.91
CA GLY A 73 -9.83 -3.17 -5.47
C GLY A 73 -11.12 -2.64 -6.10
N VAL A 74 -11.40 -2.95 -7.37
CA VAL A 74 -12.68 -2.63 -8.03
C VAL A 74 -13.86 -3.28 -7.32
N LEU A 75 -13.75 -4.56 -6.96
CA LEU A 75 -14.80 -5.25 -6.22
C LEU A 75 -15.05 -4.59 -4.87
N ILE A 76 -13.99 -4.33 -4.10
CA ILE A 76 -14.09 -3.68 -2.78
C ILE A 76 -14.69 -2.28 -2.89
N MET A 77 -14.21 -1.48 -3.84
CA MET A 77 -14.68 -0.12 -4.08
C MET A 77 -16.17 -0.11 -4.41
N ASN A 78 -16.64 -1.01 -5.28
CA ASN A 78 -18.06 -1.10 -5.64
C ASN A 78 -18.93 -1.54 -4.46
N MET A 79 -18.44 -2.48 -3.63
CA MET A 79 -19.14 -2.85 -2.39
C MET A 79 -19.25 -1.65 -1.44
N VAL A 80 -18.19 -0.87 -1.27
CA VAL A 80 -18.19 0.33 -0.41
C VAL A 80 -19.14 1.41 -0.96
N ILE A 81 -19.11 1.65 -2.27
CA ILE A 81 -20.00 2.60 -2.94
C ILE A 81 -21.46 2.21 -2.71
N SER A 82 -21.80 0.93 -2.88
CA SER A 82 -23.16 0.42 -2.68
C SER A 82 -23.59 0.50 -1.21
N ASP A 83 -22.74 0.06 -0.27
CA ASP A 83 -23.03 0.02 1.16
C ASP A 83 -23.22 1.42 1.76
N ARG A 84 -22.50 2.42 1.23
CA ARG A 84 -22.52 3.80 1.73
C ARG A 84 -23.33 4.76 0.87
N HIS A 85 -24.01 4.27 -0.18
CA HIS A 85 -24.77 5.07 -1.14
C HIS A 85 -24.00 6.28 -1.69
N LEU A 86 -22.74 6.05 -2.06
CA LEU A 86 -21.86 7.11 -2.59
C LEU A 86 -22.08 7.33 -4.08
N ASP A 87 -21.75 8.52 -4.57
CA ASP A 87 -21.68 8.82 -6.00
C ASP A 87 -20.53 8.03 -6.66
N PRO A 88 -20.83 7.09 -7.57
CA PRO A 88 -19.80 6.29 -8.24
C PRO A 88 -18.88 7.14 -9.12
N VAL A 89 -19.40 8.17 -9.78
CA VAL A 89 -18.63 9.01 -10.73
C VAL A 89 -17.58 9.79 -9.97
N ARG A 90 -17.95 10.45 -8.87
CA ARG A 90 -16.99 11.18 -8.04
C ARG A 90 -15.96 10.24 -7.40
N THR A 91 -16.41 9.05 -6.97
CA THR A 91 -15.55 8.09 -6.29
C THR A 91 -14.51 7.48 -7.25
N TRP A 92 -14.93 7.07 -8.44
CA TRP A 92 -14.04 6.56 -9.48
C TRP A 92 -13.24 7.66 -10.18
N GLY A 93 -13.77 8.88 -10.25
CA GLY A 93 -13.09 10.04 -10.83
C GLY A 93 -11.77 10.37 -10.15
N LEU A 94 -11.71 10.25 -8.81
CA LEU A 94 -10.44 10.39 -8.09
C LEU A 94 -9.42 9.31 -8.48
N VAL A 95 -9.86 8.05 -8.58
CA VAL A 95 -8.98 6.93 -8.97
C VAL A 95 -8.44 7.15 -10.38
N ALA A 96 -9.32 7.50 -11.33
CA ALA A 96 -8.95 7.77 -12.71
C ALA A 96 -7.97 8.94 -12.82
N ALA A 97 -8.22 10.05 -12.11
CA ALA A 97 -7.34 11.22 -12.13
C ALA A 97 -5.95 10.90 -11.57
N VAL A 98 -5.87 10.23 -10.42
CA VAL A 98 -4.58 9.85 -9.80
C VAL A 98 -3.86 8.82 -10.67
N ALA A 99 -4.54 7.80 -11.18
CA ALA A 99 -3.94 6.80 -12.05
C ALA A 99 -3.41 7.42 -13.35
N ALA A 100 -4.20 8.29 -14.00
CA ALA A 100 -3.78 8.98 -15.21
C ALA A 100 -2.57 9.87 -14.97
N ALA A 101 -2.52 10.60 -13.84
CA ALA A 101 -1.36 11.40 -13.47
C ALA A 101 -0.11 10.54 -13.26
N LEU A 102 -0.21 9.42 -12.54
CA LEU A 102 0.92 8.51 -12.30
C LEU A 102 1.41 7.85 -13.58
N VAL A 103 0.50 7.40 -14.46
CA VAL A 103 0.83 6.85 -15.78
C VAL A 103 1.47 7.92 -16.66
N ALA A 104 0.98 9.16 -16.63
CA ALA A 104 1.63 10.26 -17.34
C ALA A 104 3.06 10.49 -16.84
N VAL A 105 3.30 10.46 -15.53
CA VAL A 105 4.67 10.53 -14.97
C VAL A 105 5.53 9.37 -15.49
N GLU A 106 5.01 8.13 -15.51
CA GLU A 106 5.75 6.95 -16.00
C GLU A 106 6.18 7.09 -17.46
N TYR A 107 5.32 7.60 -18.34
CA TYR A 107 5.62 7.67 -19.79
C TYR A 107 6.29 8.97 -20.24
N LEU A 108 6.07 10.07 -19.52
CA LEU A 108 6.56 11.40 -19.92
C LEU A 108 7.79 11.86 -19.13
N THR A 109 8.20 11.13 -18.09
CA THR A 109 9.31 11.54 -17.22
C THR A 109 10.33 10.40 -17.02
N THR A 110 11.05 10.42 -15.90
CA THR A 110 12.09 9.42 -15.58
C THR A 110 11.55 8.35 -14.62
N PRO A 111 12.11 7.12 -14.63
CA PRO A 111 11.75 6.09 -13.66
C PRO A 111 11.89 6.57 -12.21
N ALA A 112 12.89 7.41 -11.93
CA ALA A 112 13.07 7.98 -10.60
C ALA A 112 11.89 8.85 -10.14
N LEU A 113 11.36 9.69 -11.04
CA LEU A 113 10.20 10.53 -10.76
C LEU A 113 8.92 9.70 -10.64
N PHE A 114 8.77 8.65 -11.45
CA PHE A 114 7.67 7.70 -11.27
C PHE A 114 7.71 7.03 -9.90
N GLY A 115 8.85 6.47 -9.51
CA GLY A 115 9.05 5.85 -8.19
C GLY A 115 8.71 6.79 -7.04
N ALA A 116 9.09 8.08 -7.15
CA ALA A 116 8.75 9.11 -6.18
C ALA A 116 7.26 9.49 -6.20
N ALA A 117 6.63 9.55 -7.36
CA ALA A 117 5.22 9.92 -7.50
C ALA A 117 4.29 8.81 -6.99
N VAL A 118 4.53 7.55 -7.37
CA VAL A 118 3.72 6.39 -6.94
C VAL A 118 3.87 6.10 -5.45
N LEU A 119 4.99 6.50 -4.85
CA LEU A 119 5.21 6.44 -3.41
C LEU A 119 4.17 7.27 -2.63
N ILE A 120 3.76 8.44 -3.12
CA ILE A 120 2.86 9.35 -2.40
C ILE A 120 1.53 8.65 -1.99
N PRO A 121 0.74 8.08 -2.91
CA PRO A 121 -0.49 7.38 -2.54
C PRO A 121 -0.24 6.18 -1.63
N LEU A 122 0.84 5.42 -1.85
CA LEU A 122 1.19 4.25 -1.05
C LEU A 122 1.60 4.61 0.38
N ALA A 123 2.32 5.71 0.54
CA ALA A 123 2.80 6.20 1.83
C ALA A 123 1.64 6.68 2.72
N ILE A 124 0.56 7.23 2.15
CA ILE A 124 -0.59 7.73 2.93
C ILE A 124 -1.16 6.63 3.85
N GLY A 125 -1.32 5.41 3.34
CA GLY A 125 -1.79 4.27 4.14
C GLY A 125 -0.82 3.89 5.25
N MET A 126 0.47 3.79 4.92
CA MET A 126 1.50 3.40 5.89
C MET A 126 1.71 4.45 6.98
N LEU A 127 1.62 5.74 6.64
CA LEU A 127 1.71 6.85 7.58
C LEU A 127 0.47 6.95 8.48
N GLY A 128 -0.71 6.57 7.95
CA GLY A 128 -1.91 6.36 8.77
C GLY A 128 -1.66 5.31 9.85
N GLN A 129 -1.10 4.16 9.48
CA GLN A 129 -0.71 3.12 10.42
C GLN A 129 0.35 3.59 11.42
N THR A 130 1.35 4.36 10.99
CA THR A 130 2.35 4.99 11.86
C THR A 130 1.70 5.89 12.91
N ARG A 131 0.79 6.76 12.47
CA ARG A 131 0.05 7.66 13.35
C ARG A 131 -0.76 6.88 14.39
N ASP A 132 -1.45 5.83 13.97
CA ASP A 132 -2.31 5.05 14.85
C ASP A 132 -1.47 4.27 15.87
N LEU A 133 -0.33 3.71 15.47
CA LEU A 133 0.65 3.09 16.40
C LEU A 133 1.22 4.08 17.42
N LEU A 134 1.46 5.33 17.00
CA LEU A 134 1.97 6.36 17.90
C LEU A 134 0.92 6.85 18.89
N ARG A 135 -0.36 6.89 18.50
CA ARG A 135 -1.40 7.62 19.26
C ARG A 135 -2.46 6.75 19.92
N ALA A 136 -2.71 5.54 19.42
CA ALA A 136 -3.79 4.70 19.95
C ALA A 136 -3.48 4.27 21.39
N PRO A 137 -4.44 4.35 22.32
CA PRO A 137 -4.20 3.91 23.70
C PRO A 137 -3.93 2.40 23.78
N ASN A 138 -4.64 1.61 22.98
CA ASN A 138 -4.47 0.17 22.89
C ASN A 138 -4.08 -0.27 21.46
N LEU A 139 -3.47 -1.45 21.35
CA LEU A 139 -3.03 -2.04 20.07
C LEU A 139 -3.89 -3.23 19.63
N GLY A 140 -4.97 -3.56 20.33
CA GLY A 140 -5.72 -4.81 20.13
C GLY A 140 -6.29 -5.05 18.72
N GLY A 141 -6.39 -4.00 17.89
CA GLY A 141 -6.81 -4.10 16.48
C GLY A 141 -5.66 -4.22 15.47
N VAL A 142 -4.39 -4.19 15.91
CA VAL A 142 -3.22 -4.18 15.03
C VAL A 142 -2.54 -5.55 15.06
N SER A 143 -2.46 -6.19 13.89
CA SER A 143 -1.78 -7.48 13.74
C SER A 143 -0.27 -7.29 13.55
N GLY A 144 0.52 -7.72 14.53
CA GLY A 144 1.99 -7.73 14.43
C GLY A 144 2.52 -8.59 13.28
N VAL A 145 1.84 -9.71 12.98
CA VAL A 145 2.16 -10.57 11.83
C VAL A 145 1.95 -9.82 10.51
N TYR A 146 0.84 -9.10 10.39
CA TYR A 146 0.57 -8.27 9.22
C TYR A 146 1.65 -7.19 9.04
N LEU A 147 2.02 -6.47 10.11
CA LEU A 147 3.10 -5.48 10.05
C LEU A 147 4.43 -6.12 9.65
N GLY A 148 4.74 -7.31 10.16
CA GLY A 148 5.92 -8.08 9.78
C GLY A 148 5.95 -8.44 8.30
N LEU A 149 4.84 -8.95 7.76
CA LEU A 149 4.71 -9.29 6.35
C LEU A 149 4.77 -8.06 5.44
N VAL A 150 4.15 -6.95 5.85
CA VAL A 150 4.23 -5.66 5.12
C VAL A 150 5.65 -5.12 5.09
N ALA A 151 6.41 -5.22 6.18
CA ALA A 151 7.82 -4.84 6.17
C ALA A 151 8.65 -5.78 5.28
N LEU A 152 8.48 -7.09 5.44
CA LEU A 152 9.19 -8.11 4.67
C LEU A 152 9.03 -7.90 3.16
N ILE A 153 7.80 -7.68 2.68
CA ILE A 153 7.54 -7.53 1.25
C ILE A 153 8.26 -6.30 0.65
N GLN A 154 8.44 -5.22 1.42
CA GLN A 154 9.21 -4.06 0.93
C GLN A 154 10.68 -4.41 0.74
N TYR A 155 11.30 -5.14 1.68
CA TYR A 155 12.69 -5.57 1.54
C TYR A 155 12.88 -6.61 0.44
N MET A 156 11.89 -7.49 0.23
CA MET A 156 11.87 -8.42 -0.89
C MET A 156 11.87 -7.67 -2.24
N TRP A 157 10.93 -6.74 -2.44
CA TRP A 157 10.89 -5.94 -3.66
C TRP A 157 12.11 -5.04 -3.83
N LEU A 158 12.66 -4.49 -2.75
CA LEU A 158 13.91 -3.72 -2.79
C LEU A 158 15.06 -4.59 -3.31
N SER A 159 15.24 -5.80 -2.76
CA SER A 159 16.30 -6.71 -3.21
C SER A 159 16.14 -7.12 -4.67
N TRP A 160 14.89 -7.33 -5.11
CA TRP A 160 14.59 -7.63 -6.51
C TRP A 160 14.87 -6.43 -7.42
N GLY A 161 14.38 -5.24 -7.06
CA GLY A 161 14.58 -4.01 -7.83
C GLY A 161 16.05 -3.65 -7.99
N VAL A 162 16.86 -3.82 -6.94
CA VAL A 162 18.33 -3.67 -7.04
C VAL A 162 18.91 -4.68 -8.01
N ALA A 163 18.49 -5.94 -7.97
CA ALA A 163 19.02 -7.00 -8.81
C ALA A 163 18.71 -6.80 -10.31
N VAL A 164 17.54 -6.26 -10.65
CA VAL A 164 17.15 -5.98 -12.05
C VAL A 164 17.48 -4.56 -12.51
N GLY A 165 17.99 -3.71 -11.62
CA GLY A 165 18.29 -2.31 -11.91
C GLY A 165 17.06 -1.41 -12.03
N ASP A 166 15.94 -1.78 -11.42
CA ASP A 166 14.68 -1.02 -11.45
C ASP A 166 14.69 0.10 -10.39
N VAL A 167 15.03 1.31 -10.84
CA VAL A 167 15.14 2.50 -9.99
C VAL A 167 13.79 2.87 -9.34
N SER A 168 12.67 2.67 -10.04
CA SER A 168 11.34 3.01 -9.54
C SER A 168 10.99 2.19 -8.31
N ILE A 169 11.23 0.89 -8.38
CA ILE A 169 11.02 -0.03 -7.26
C ILE A 169 12.01 0.26 -6.14
N VAL A 170 13.29 0.48 -6.45
CA VAL A 170 14.30 0.77 -5.42
C VAL A 170 13.90 1.99 -4.60
N ILE A 171 13.49 3.09 -5.23
CA ILE A 171 13.03 4.29 -4.52
C ILE A 171 11.81 3.99 -3.67
N CYS A 172 10.78 3.39 -4.28
CA CYS A 172 9.50 3.16 -3.60
C CYS A 172 9.67 2.20 -2.42
N ALA A 173 10.29 1.03 -2.66
CA ALA A 173 10.48 -0.02 -1.68
C ALA A 173 11.43 0.39 -0.55
N THR A 174 12.43 1.25 -0.82
CA THR A 174 13.29 1.80 0.24
C THR A 174 12.48 2.65 1.21
N VAL A 175 11.72 3.63 0.70
CA VAL A 175 10.98 4.55 1.56
C VAL A 175 9.85 3.84 2.30
N LEU A 176 9.08 3.01 1.61
CA LEU A 176 8.05 2.19 2.23
C LEU A 176 8.64 1.16 3.21
N GLY A 177 9.83 0.63 2.92
CA GLY A 177 10.58 -0.26 3.81
C GLY A 177 10.97 0.42 5.12
N VAL A 178 11.43 1.67 5.06
CA VAL A 178 11.71 2.49 6.25
C VAL A 178 10.44 2.73 7.07
N ILE A 179 9.34 3.15 6.44
CA ILE A 179 8.07 3.42 7.14
C ILE A 179 7.51 2.13 7.78
N SER A 180 7.45 1.05 7.01
CA SER A 180 6.93 -0.24 7.50
C SER A 180 7.84 -0.89 8.55
N GLY A 181 9.16 -0.76 8.40
CA GLY A 181 10.13 -1.15 9.42
C GLY A 181 9.95 -0.37 10.72
N PHE A 182 9.76 0.95 10.63
CA PHE A 182 9.43 1.78 11.79
C PHE A 182 8.12 1.30 12.44
N ASN A 183 7.06 1.05 11.65
CA ASN A 183 5.79 0.57 12.18
C ASN A 183 5.94 -0.75 12.94
N LEU A 184 6.67 -1.71 12.39
CA LEU A 184 6.94 -2.99 13.04
C LEU A 184 7.73 -2.82 14.34
N VAL A 185 8.84 -2.08 14.31
CA VAL A 185 9.68 -1.85 15.49
C VAL A 185 8.88 -1.13 16.57
N TRP A 186 8.16 -0.08 16.22
CA TRP A 186 7.35 0.69 17.17
C TRP A 186 6.23 -0.16 17.78
N PHE A 187 5.55 -0.99 16.97
CA PHE A 187 4.57 -1.95 17.47
C PHE A 187 5.18 -2.90 18.51
N VAL A 188 6.33 -3.53 18.20
CA VAL A 188 7.00 -4.45 19.12
C VAL A 188 7.43 -3.78 20.41
N LEU A 189 7.93 -2.54 20.34
CA LEU A 189 8.29 -1.76 21.53
C LEU A 189 7.07 -1.45 22.40
N ARG A 190 5.95 -1.08 21.80
CA ARG A 190 4.70 -0.78 22.52
C ARG A 190 4.04 -2.02 23.11
N ASP A 191 3.99 -3.11 22.34
CA ASP A 191 3.43 -4.39 22.77
C ASP A 191 4.18 -4.97 23.98
N ARG A 192 5.52 -4.77 24.00
CA ARG A 192 6.37 -5.13 25.14
C ARG A 192 6.39 -4.10 26.27
N GLY A 193 5.55 -3.06 26.22
CA GLY A 193 5.48 -2.02 27.25
C GLY A 193 6.72 -1.13 27.38
N ARG A 194 7.63 -1.14 26.40
CA ARG A 194 8.87 -0.35 26.44
C ARG A 194 8.66 1.12 26.07
N VAL A 195 7.60 1.42 25.30
CA VAL A 195 7.21 2.79 24.95
C VAL A 195 5.70 2.95 25.06
N ALA A 196 5.27 4.13 25.51
CA ALA A 196 3.85 4.45 25.68
C ALA A 196 3.25 5.14 24.43
N ALA A 197 1.92 5.25 24.40
CA ALA A 197 1.26 6.13 23.43
C ALA A 197 1.73 7.58 23.63
N ARG A 198 1.96 8.30 22.53
CA ARG A 198 2.24 9.73 22.59
C ARG A 198 0.92 10.49 22.82
N PRO A 199 0.80 11.31 23.87
CA PRO A 199 -0.38 12.13 24.07
C PRO A 199 -0.56 13.10 22.89
N ARG A 200 -1.82 13.45 22.58
CA ARG A 200 -2.07 14.59 21.68
C ARG A 200 -1.47 15.82 22.35
N LEU A 201 -0.62 16.56 21.63
CA LEU A 201 -0.28 17.92 22.05
C LEU A 201 -1.62 18.63 22.27
N ALA A 202 -1.87 19.05 23.51
CA ALA A 202 -2.95 19.99 23.75
C ALA A 202 -2.66 21.18 22.85
N THR A 203 -3.53 21.43 21.87
CA THR A 203 -3.55 22.72 21.21
C THR A 203 -3.77 23.71 22.33
N ALA A 204 -2.70 24.41 22.73
CA ALA A 204 -2.80 25.54 23.63
C ALA A 204 -3.92 26.41 23.07
N GLY A 205 -5.00 26.55 23.83
CA GLY A 205 -6.13 27.36 23.43
C GLY A 205 -5.59 28.73 23.08
N VAL A 206 -5.78 29.14 21.83
CA VAL A 206 -5.76 30.55 21.49
C VAL A 206 -7.03 31.10 22.15
N ALA A 207 -6.84 31.61 23.37
CA ALA A 207 -7.78 32.48 24.05
C ALA A 207 -7.62 33.90 23.49
#